data_AF-A0A9D2TZF2-F1
#
_entry.id   AF-A0A9D2TZF2-F1
#
_cell.length_a   1.000
_cell.length_b   1.000
_cell.length_c   1.000
_cell.angle_alpha   90.00
_cell.angle_beta   90.00
_cell.angle_gamma   90.00
#
_symmetry.space_group_name_H-M   'P 1'
#
loop_
_entity.id
_entity.type
_entity.pdbx_description
1 polymer ?
#
loop_
_entity_poly.entity_id
_entity_poly.type
_entity_poly.pdbx_seq_one_letter_code
_entity_poly.pdbx_strand_id
1 'polypeptide(L)'
;MMEWKREKEKAGLFQDGQKIFEAEAVCQEGMRLSFSVHAQGSAAAVGVSAVMERKQPLFGAQPFFDRKEGVRFTLKGMEADGMLCVYQHKDWWIRPAFPGRWEDVPARTQLLVWEKEGRYAAMMAVCGPQCRADMQGGQDGICVTVASNQDGCAALDGLSLAVSCGPDPYRCCEEAAEYALKLLG
;
A
#
# COMPACT_ATOMS: atom_id res chain seq x y z
N MET A 1 -0.69 15.08 18.42
CA MET A 1 -0.67 14.75 16.99
C MET A 1 0.67 15.27 16.47
N MET A 2 1.65 14.39 16.26
CA MET A 2 3.00 14.79 15.80
C MET A 2 2.94 15.14 14.30
N GLU A 3 3.38 16.34 13.94
CA GLU A 3 3.53 16.78 12.55
C GLU A 3 4.86 16.27 12.00
N TRP A 4 4.80 15.41 10.99
CA TRP A 4 5.97 14.84 10.31
C TRP A 4 6.50 15.81 9.24
N LYS A 5 7.83 15.98 9.14
CA LYS A 5 8.46 16.71 8.04
C LYS A 5 8.38 15.88 6.75
N ARG A 6 7.70 16.40 5.73
CA ARG A 6 7.42 15.73 4.44
C ARG A 6 8.63 15.81 3.51
N GLU A 7 9.53 14.85 3.55
CA GLU A 7 10.35 14.52 2.38
C GLU A 7 9.57 13.55 1.48
N LYS A 8 9.54 13.81 0.17
CA LYS A 8 8.73 13.08 -0.81
C LYS A 8 9.64 12.23 -1.71
N GLU A 9 9.52 10.92 -1.62
CA GLU A 9 10.07 10.02 -2.65
C GLU A 9 8.96 9.64 -3.64
N LYS A 10 9.31 9.64 -4.93
CA LYS A 10 8.38 9.32 -6.03
C LYS A 10 8.87 8.08 -6.79
N ALA A 11 7.97 7.11 -6.97
CA ALA A 11 8.20 5.98 -7.86
C ALA A 11 7.05 5.89 -8.86
N GLY A 12 7.39 5.83 -10.16
CA GLY A 12 6.42 5.49 -11.20
C GLY A 12 6.38 3.98 -11.37
N LEU A 13 5.18 3.39 -11.28
CA LEU A 13 4.94 2.01 -11.68
C LEU A 13 4.53 1.99 -13.15
N PHE A 14 5.23 1.23 -13.97
CA PHE A 14 5.00 1.14 -15.41
C PHE A 14 4.75 -0.32 -15.83
N GLN A 15 3.79 -0.52 -16.73
CA GLN A 15 3.56 -1.78 -17.46
C GLN A 15 3.47 -1.44 -18.95
N ASP A 16 4.26 -2.15 -19.77
CA ASP A 16 4.31 -1.97 -21.24
C ASP A 16 4.52 -0.51 -21.70
N GLY A 17 5.29 0.26 -20.92
CA GLY A 17 5.56 1.68 -21.19
C GLY A 17 4.43 2.65 -20.78
N GLN A 18 3.29 2.13 -20.29
CA GLN A 18 2.23 2.93 -19.70
C GLN A 18 2.41 3.03 -18.19
N LYS A 19 2.29 4.24 -17.65
CA LYS A 19 2.33 4.49 -16.21
C LYS A 19 1.01 4.01 -15.60
N ILE A 20 1.09 3.04 -14.69
CA ILE A 20 -0.07 2.50 -13.99
C ILE A 20 -0.39 3.35 -12.75
N PHE A 21 0.63 3.70 -11.95
CA PHE A 21 0.47 4.49 -10.72
C PHE A 21 1.69 5.39 -10.45
N GLU A 22 1.48 6.52 -9.77
CA GLU A 22 2.55 7.25 -9.07
C GLU A 22 2.44 6.98 -7.57
N ALA A 23 3.49 6.42 -6.97
CA ALA A 23 3.61 6.34 -5.52
C ALA A 23 4.38 7.56 -4.99
N GLU A 24 3.82 8.24 -4.00
CA GLU A 24 4.42 9.35 -3.27
C GLU A 24 4.49 9.01 -1.77
N ALA A 25 5.69 8.85 -1.23
CA ALA A 25 5.88 8.51 0.18
C ALA A 25 5.84 9.73 1.11
N VAL A 26 5.37 9.53 2.34
CA VAL A 26 5.56 10.48 3.44
C VAL A 26 6.62 9.93 4.37
N CYS A 27 7.78 10.58 4.41
CA CYS A 27 8.89 10.11 5.23
C CYS A 27 8.85 10.63 6.68
N GLN A 28 9.23 9.77 7.64
CA GLN A 28 9.53 10.20 9.01
C GLN A 28 10.95 10.76 9.09
N GLU A 29 11.22 11.67 10.03
CA GLU A 29 12.59 12.18 10.24
C GLU A 29 13.54 11.05 10.65
N GLY A 30 14.68 10.93 9.96
CA GLY A 30 15.64 9.85 10.17
C GLY A 30 15.20 8.49 9.61
N MET A 31 14.15 8.43 8.79
CA MET A 31 13.78 7.23 8.06
C MET A 31 14.48 7.19 6.71
N ARG A 32 15.15 6.07 6.41
CA ARG A 32 15.54 5.72 5.04
C ARG A 32 14.54 4.72 4.50
N LEU A 33 13.93 5.02 3.36
CA LEU A 33 12.89 4.23 2.71
C LEU A 33 13.32 3.91 1.28
N SER A 34 12.91 2.74 0.79
CA SER A 34 12.97 2.39 -0.62
C SER A 34 11.76 1.56 -1.00
N PHE A 35 11.36 1.69 -2.27
CA PHE A 35 10.32 0.89 -2.88
C PHE A 35 10.94 -0.11 -3.84
N SER A 36 10.40 -1.33 -3.86
CA SER A 36 10.62 -2.28 -4.94
C SER A 36 9.33 -2.48 -5.74
N VAL A 37 9.47 -2.70 -7.03
CA VAL A 37 8.36 -2.98 -7.92
C VAL A 37 8.68 -4.25 -8.69
N HIS A 38 7.77 -5.21 -8.62
CA HIS A 38 7.83 -6.45 -9.38
C HIS A 38 6.63 -6.47 -10.31
N ALA A 39 6.84 -6.72 -11.60
CA ALA A 39 5.76 -6.81 -12.57
C ALA A 39 5.93 -8.05 -13.46
N GLN A 40 4.82 -8.72 -13.76
CA GLN A 40 4.76 -9.84 -14.69
C GLN A 40 3.39 -9.90 -15.35
N GLY A 41 3.35 -9.75 -16.68
CA GLY A 41 2.10 -9.76 -17.44
C GLY A 41 1.18 -8.62 -16.98
N SER A 42 -0.06 -8.96 -16.64
CA SER A 42 -1.08 -8.05 -16.11
C SER A 42 -0.92 -7.69 -14.63
N ALA A 43 -0.02 -8.36 -13.91
CA ALA A 43 0.13 -8.23 -12.47
C ALA A 43 1.40 -7.47 -12.07
N ALA A 44 1.32 -6.70 -10.99
CA ALA A 44 2.44 -6.04 -10.35
C ALA A 44 2.32 -6.07 -8.82
N ALA A 45 3.42 -5.83 -8.12
CA ALA A 45 3.46 -5.78 -6.68
C ALA A 45 4.48 -4.75 -6.19
N VAL A 46 4.18 -4.15 -5.05
CA VAL A 46 4.99 -3.10 -4.43
C VAL A 46 5.56 -3.62 -3.12
N GLY A 47 6.88 -3.68 -3.02
CA GLY A 47 7.60 -3.90 -1.78
C GLY A 47 8.07 -2.60 -1.14
N VAL A 48 8.22 -2.63 0.18
CA VAL A 48 8.73 -1.51 0.98
C VAL A 48 9.87 -2.03 1.85
N SER A 49 10.99 -1.30 1.86
CA SER A 49 12.08 -1.50 2.80
C SER A 49 12.38 -0.16 3.50
N ALA A 50 12.34 -0.14 4.82
CA ALA A 50 12.54 1.08 5.60
C ALA A 50 13.34 0.83 6.88
N VAL A 51 14.22 1.76 7.24
CA VAL A 51 15.04 1.70 8.45
C VAL A 51 15.07 3.05 9.16
N MET A 52 14.89 3.05 10.47
CA MET A 52 15.08 4.24 11.32
C MET A 52 16.55 4.38 11.71
N GLU A 53 17.13 5.55 11.45
CA GLU A 53 18.49 5.88 11.84
C GLU A 53 18.62 5.96 13.37
N ARG A 54 19.64 5.31 13.90
CA ARG A 54 19.92 5.32 15.34
C ARG A 54 20.50 6.67 15.75
N LYS A 55 20.03 7.19 16.88
CA LYS A 55 20.58 8.42 17.47
C LYS A 55 21.82 8.08 18.30
N GLN A 56 22.84 8.94 18.22
CA GLN A 56 23.95 8.91 19.17
C GLN A 56 23.60 9.74 20.42
N PRO A 57 24.00 9.30 21.63
CA PRO A 57 24.59 7.99 21.93
C PRO A 57 23.59 6.85 21.77
N LEU A 58 24.07 5.63 21.48
CA LEU A 58 23.20 4.45 21.31
C LEU A 58 22.46 4.02 22.59
N PHE A 59 22.86 4.52 23.75
CA PHE A 59 22.17 4.29 25.01
C PHE A 59 21.02 5.28 25.21
N GLY A 60 19.87 4.77 25.67
CA GLY A 60 18.65 5.56 25.91
C GLY A 60 17.56 5.32 24.86
N ALA A 61 16.58 6.23 24.80
CA ALA A 61 15.45 6.11 23.89
C ALA A 61 15.92 6.19 22.42
N GLN A 62 15.62 5.14 21.66
CA GLN A 62 15.94 5.06 20.23
C GLN A 62 14.67 5.30 19.39
N PRO A 63 14.81 5.83 18.16
CA PRO A 63 13.68 5.93 17.25
C PRO A 63 13.28 4.54 16.74
N PHE A 64 11.98 4.34 16.63
CA PHE A 64 11.33 3.14 16.12
C PHE A 64 10.10 3.57 15.32
N PHE A 65 9.67 2.71 14.41
CA PHE A 65 8.39 2.90 13.72
C PHE A 65 7.24 2.80 14.71
N ASP A 66 6.21 3.63 14.51
CA ASP A 66 4.94 3.45 15.21
C ASP A 66 4.35 2.09 14.84
N ARG A 67 3.90 1.34 15.85
CA ARG A 67 3.42 -0.04 15.65
C ARG A 67 2.23 -0.12 14.67
N LYS A 68 1.38 0.90 14.58
CA LYS A 68 0.18 0.90 13.72
C LYS A 68 0.37 1.67 12.42
N GLU A 69 1.19 2.72 12.44
CA GLU A 69 1.36 3.60 11.28
C GLU A 69 2.57 3.25 10.41
N GLY A 70 3.62 2.64 10.98
CA GLY A 70 4.80 2.18 10.26
C GLY A 70 5.31 3.15 9.18
N VAL A 71 5.22 2.72 7.92
CA VAL A 71 5.46 3.53 6.72
C VAL A 71 4.14 3.89 6.04
N ARG A 72 4.02 5.13 5.56
CA ARG A 72 2.87 5.58 4.76
C ARG A 72 3.28 6.17 3.43
N PHE A 73 2.55 5.79 2.38
CA PHE A 73 2.68 6.36 1.06
C PHE A 73 1.32 6.48 0.38
N THR A 74 1.22 7.38 -0.60
CA THR A 74 0.00 7.66 -1.34
C THR A 74 0.18 7.25 -2.79
N LEU A 75 -0.75 6.45 -3.31
CA LEU A 75 -0.87 6.17 -4.72
C LEU A 75 -1.77 7.23 -5.37
N LYS A 76 -1.31 7.83 -6.46
CA LYS A 76 -1.97 8.93 -7.18
C LYS A 76 -2.09 8.62 -8.68
N GLY A 77 -2.94 9.39 -9.35
CA GLY A 77 -3.13 9.34 -10.80
C GLY A 77 -4.09 8.24 -11.27
N MET A 78 -4.96 7.77 -10.38
CA MET A 78 -5.97 6.76 -10.69
C MET A 78 -7.29 7.43 -11.02
N GLU A 79 -7.95 6.92 -12.05
CA GLU A 79 -9.30 7.30 -12.44
C GLU A 79 -10.21 6.08 -12.39
N ALA A 80 -11.45 6.30 -12.00
CA ALA A 80 -12.46 5.26 -11.90
C ALA A 80 -13.84 5.81 -12.26
N ASP A 81 -14.59 5.07 -13.05
CA ASP A 81 -16.00 5.32 -13.32
C ASP A 81 -16.87 4.63 -12.25
N GLY A 82 -16.37 3.56 -11.63
CA GLY A 82 -16.99 2.88 -10.49
C GLY A 82 -15.97 2.13 -9.61
N MET A 83 -16.29 1.98 -8.32
CA MET A 83 -15.41 1.31 -7.35
C MET A 83 -16.18 0.37 -6.40
N LEU A 84 -15.51 -0.71 -6.04
CA LEU A 84 -15.85 -1.61 -4.93
C LEU A 84 -14.63 -1.73 -4.03
N CYS A 85 -14.83 -1.63 -2.71
CA CYS A 85 -13.80 -1.98 -1.76
C CYS A 85 -14.30 -2.97 -0.71
N VAL A 86 -13.40 -3.82 -0.22
CA VAL A 86 -13.65 -4.69 0.92
C VAL A 86 -12.71 -4.29 2.04
N TYR A 87 -13.28 -3.90 3.17
CA TYR A 87 -12.53 -3.33 4.29
C TYR A 87 -12.89 -3.99 5.61
N GLN A 88 -11.94 -3.93 6.54
CA GLN A 88 -12.09 -4.45 7.89
C GLN A 88 -12.91 -3.46 8.73
N HIS A 89 -14.22 -3.68 8.77
CA HIS A 89 -15.15 -2.87 9.56
C HIS A 89 -14.97 -3.10 11.07
N LYS A 90 -14.69 -4.35 11.46
CA LYS A 90 -14.30 -4.76 12.82
C LYS A 90 -13.16 -5.76 12.74
N ASP A 91 -12.49 -6.03 13.85
CA ASP A 91 -11.33 -6.93 13.86
C ASP A 91 -11.67 -8.34 13.33
N TRP A 92 -12.92 -8.78 13.50
CA TRP A 92 -13.45 -10.07 13.06
C TRP A 92 -14.44 -9.99 11.89
N TRP A 93 -14.58 -8.83 11.24
CA TRP A 93 -15.59 -8.65 10.19
C TRP A 93 -15.12 -7.73 9.06
N ILE A 94 -15.14 -8.27 7.84
CA ILE A 94 -14.96 -7.50 6.61
C ILE A 94 -16.32 -7.23 5.95
N ARG A 95 -16.46 -6.10 5.28
CA ARG A 95 -17.67 -5.78 4.50
C ARG A 95 -17.34 -5.01 3.24
N PRO A 96 -18.20 -5.11 2.20
CA PRO A 96 -18.06 -4.29 1.02
C PRO A 96 -18.51 -2.84 1.28
N ALA A 97 -17.97 -1.91 0.48
CA ALA A 97 -18.51 -0.59 0.24
C ALA A 97 -18.33 -0.21 -1.24
N PHE A 98 -19.08 0.79 -1.70
CA PHE A 98 -19.10 1.26 -3.08
C PHE A 98 -18.84 2.77 -3.11
N PRO A 99 -17.58 3.20 -2.93
CA PRO A 99 -17.24 4.62 -2.88
C PRO A 99 -17.48 5.29 -4.23
N GLY A 100 -18.02 6.52 -4.21
CA GLY A 100 -18.14 7.34 -5.42
C GLY A 100 -16.87 8.15 -5.74
N ARG A 101 -15.98 8.31 -4.75
CA ARG A 101 -14.72 9.04 -4.85
C ARG A 101 -13.63 8.30 -4.09
N TRP A 102 -12.37 8.49 -4.49
CA TRP A 102 -11.21 7.87 -3.84
C TRP A 102 -11.13 8.22 -2.35
N GLU A 103 -11.45 9.45 -1.98
CA GLU A 103 -11.48 9.94 -0.60
C GLU A 103 -12.47 9.18 0.30
N ASP A 104 -13.53 8.60 -0.29
CA ASP A 104 -14.58 7.89 0.43
C ASP A 104 -14.21 6.41 0.69
N VAL A 105 -13.04 5.94 0.22
CA VAL A 105 -12.55 4.59 0.47
C VAL A 105 -12.30 4.40 1.98
N PRO A 106 -13.00 3.47 2.66
CA PRO A 106 -12.90 3.33 4.11
C PRO A 106 -11.49 2.95 4.59
N ALA A 107 -11.18 3.33 5.82
CA ALA A 107 -9.97 2.89 6.50
C ALA A 107 -9.93 1.36 6.64
N ARG A 108 -8.71 0.79 6.61
CA ARG A 108 -8.45 -0.66 6.66
C ARG A 108 -9.08 -1.42 5.48
N THR A 109 -9.11 -0.80 4.31
CA THR A 109 -9.43 -1.47 3.05
C THR A 109 -8.34 -2.49 2.73
N GLN A 110 -8.75 -3.71 2.38
CA GLN A 110 -7.88 -4.84 2.07
C GLN A 110 -7.93 -5.22 0.60
N LEU A 111 -9.04 -4.94 -0.09
CA LEU A 111 -9.21 -5.09 -1.52
C LEU A 111 -9.91 -3.84 -2.06
N LEU A 112 -9.39 -3.32 -3.17
CA LEU A 112 -9.99 -2.24 -3.95
C LEU A 112 -10.07 -2.68 -5.40
N VAL A 113 -11.27 -2.69 -5.95
CA VAL A 113 -11.53 -2.97 -7.36
C VAL A 113 -12.14 -1.72 -7.97
N TRP A 114 -11.63 -1.30 -9.12
CA TRP A 114 -12.21 -0.19 -9.85
C TRP A 114 -12.26 -0.47 -11.34
N GLU A 115 -13.17 0.23 -12.00
CA GLU A 115 -13.41 0.13 -13.42
C GLU A 115 -13.16 1.49 -14.07
N LYS A 116 -12.56 1.45 -15.26
CA LYS A 116 -12.38 2.60 -16.14
C LYS A 116 -12.52 2.14 -17.59
N GLU A 117 -13.45 2.71 -18.33
CA GLU A 117 -13.64 2.45 -19.77
C GLU A 117 -13.76 0.96 -20.13
N GLY A 118 -14.47 0.19 -19.30
CA GLY A 118 -14.70 -1.25 -19.48
C GLY A 118 -13.53 -2.15 -19.10
N ARG A 119 -12.47 -1.60 -18.49
CA ARG A 119 -11.35 -2.37 -17.93
C ARG A 119 -11.32 -2.25 -16.42
N TYR A 120 -10.89 -3.31 -15.75
CA TYR A 120 -10.86 -3.41 -14.32
C TYR A 120 -9.42 -3.48 -13.82
N ALA A 121 -9.22 -3.00 -12.60
CA ALA A 121 -8.04 -3.28 -11.82
C ALA A 121 -8.43 -3.71 -10.42
N ALA A 122 -7.69 -4.66 -9.86
CA ALA A 122 -7.86 -5.14 -8.50
C ALA A 122 -6.55 -4.94 -7.74
N MET A 123 -6.59 -4.14 -6.67
CA MET A 123 -5.48 -3.87 -5.77
C MET A 123 -5.75 -4.50 -4.41
N MET A 124 -4.83 -5.33 -3.96
CA MET A 124 -4.88 -6.02 -2.68
C MET A 124 -3.80 -5.51 -1.74
N ALA A 125 -4.18 -5.24 -0.49
CA ALA A 125 -3.25 -5.10 0.60
C ALA A 125 -2.66 -6.46 0.96
N VAL A 126 -1.35 -6.52 1.11
CA VAL A 126 -0.63 -7.76 1.44
C VAL A 126 -0.32 -7.81 2.93
N CYS A 127 -0.55 -8.98 3.54
CA CYS A 127 -0.04 -9.31 4.86
C CYS A 127 1.11 -10.30 4.71
N GLY A 128 2.34 -9.81 4.84
CA GLY A 128 3.55 -10.62 4.79
C GLY A 128 3.98 -11.12 6.18
N PRO A 129 5.15 -11.77 6.27
CA PRO A 129 5.67 -12.31 7.53
C PRO A 129 5.94 -11.26 8.61
N GLN A 130 6.40 -10.07 8.21
CA GLN A 130 6.81 -9.00 9.13
C GLN A 130 5.80 -7.84 9.19
N CYS A 131 5.13 -7.55 8.08
CA CYS A 131 4.34 -6.34 7.93
C CYS A 131 2.94 -6.66 7.39
N ARG A 132 1.98 -5.86 7.82
CA ARG A 132 0.63 -5.80 7.25
C ARG A 132 0.44 -4.47 6.54
N ALA A 133 -0.15 -4.52 5.35
CA ALA A 133 -0.64 -3.35 4.67
C ALA A 133 -2.15 -3.10 4.90
N ASP A 134 -2.53 -1.84 4.88
CA ASP A 134 -3.90 -1.36 4.85
C ASP A 134 -4.04 -0.19 3.89
N MET A 135 -5.18 -0.09 3.22
CA MET A 135 -5.50 1.01 2.32
C MET A 135 -6.62 1.89 2.89
N GLN A 136 -6.64 3.15 2.49
CA GLN A 136 -7.73 4.08 2.75
C GLN A 136 -7.76 5.21 1.73
N GLY A 137 -8.89 5.90 1.65
CA GLY A 137 -9.01 7.13 0.88
C GLY A 137 -8.08 8.23 1.41
N GLY A 138 -7.48 8.96 0.48
CA GLY A 138 -6.71 10.17 0.72
C GLY A 138 -7.12 11.28 -0.24
N GLN A 139 -6.72 12.50 0.07
CA GLN A 139 -7.13 13.71 -0.68
C GLN A 139 -6.81 13.64 -2.19
N ASP A 140 -5.74 12.93 -2.57
CA ASP A 140 -5.27 12.80 -3.96
C ASP A 140 -5.17 11.34 -4.44
N GLY A 141 -5.86 10.39 -3.80
CA GLY A 141 -5.82 8.97 -4.18
C GLY A 141 -5.93 8.00 -3.01
N ILE A 142 -5.10 6.96 -2.98
CA ILE A 142 -5.13 5.92 -1.95
C ILE A 142 -3.91 6.01 -1.05
N CYS A 143 -4.15 6.19 0.25
CA CYS A 143 -3.13 6.10 1.27
C CYS A 143 -2.93 4.63 1.67
N VAL A 144 -1.69 4.19 1.69
CA VAL A 144 -1.25 2.86 2.06
C VAL A 144 -0.43 2.97 3.34
N THR A 145 -0.77 2.15 4.31
CA THR A 145 -0.05 2.04 5.59
C THR A 145 0.57 0.67 5.67
N VAL A 146 1.87 0.58 5.94
CA VAL A 146 2.62 -0.68 6.10
C VAL A 146 3.21 -0.69 7.50
N ALA A 147 2.73 -1.58 8.37
CA ALA A 147 3.12 -1.59 9.77
C ALA A 147 3.40 -3.00 10.27
N SER A 148 4.32 -3.13 11.22
CA SER A 148 4.66 -4.41 11.85
C SER A 148 3.69 -4.84 12.95
N ASN A 149 2.86 -3.92 13.47
CA ASN A 149 2.06 -4.12 14.67
C ASN A 149 2.90 -4.49 15.91
N GLN A 150 4.19 -4.15 15.91
CA GLN A 150 5.13 -4.43 16.99
C GLN A 150 5.83 -3.16 17.47
N ASP A 151 5.97 -3.03 18.79
CA ASP A 151 6.80 -1.98 19.40
C ASP A 151 8.29 -2.31 19.23
N GLY A 152 9.14 -1.28 19.19
CA GLY A 152 10.60 -1.46 19.07
C GLY A 152 11.08 -1.88 17.67
N CYS A 153 10.22 -1.78 16.66
CA CYS A 153 10.56 -2.10 15.27
C CYS A 153 11.40 -0.98 14.64
N ALA A 154 12.69 -1.21 14.39
CA ALA A 154 13.60 -0.22 13.79
C ALA A 154 13.79 -0.41 12.28
N ALA A 155 13.32 -1.53 11.73
CA ALA A 155 13.40 -1.87 10.32
C ALA A 155 12.11 -2.56 9.89
N LEU A 156 11.59 -2.21 8.71
CA LEU A 156 10.44 -2.80 8.06
C LEU A 156 10.87 -3.29 6.69
N ASP A 157 10.58 -4.54 6.36
CA ASP A 157 10.79 -5.09 5.03
C ASP A 157 9.61 -5.99 4.68
N GLY A 158 9.02 -5.79 3.50
CA GLY A 158 7.92 -6.64 3.09
C GLY A 158 7.15 -6.18 1.86
N LEU A 159 6.42 -7.14 1.29
CA LEU A 159 5.45 -6.89 0.23
C LEU A 159 4.24 -6.16 0.83
N SER A 160 3.85 -5.05 0.20
CA SER A 160 2.77 -4.17 0.69
C SER A 160 1.50 -4.28 -0.13
N LEU A 161 1.63 -4.35 -1.46
CA LEU A 161 0.50 -4.39 -2.38
C LEU A 161 0.75 -5.39 -3.50
N ALA A 162 -0.33 -5.97 -3.99
CA ALA A 162 -0.38 -6.62 -5.29
C ALA A 162 -1.55 -6.05 -6.10
N VAL A 163 -1.34 -5.89 -7.40
CA VAL A 163 -2.32 -5.32 -8.32
C VAL A 163 -2.33 -6.12 -9.61
N SER A 164 -3.49 -6.22 -10.23
CA SER A 164 -3.62 -6.73 -11.59
C SER A 164 -4.63 -5.91 -12.36
N CYS A 165 -4.57 -5.96 -13.70
CA CYS A 165 -5.54 -5.30 -14.57
C CYS A 165 -6.01 -6.20 -15.71
N GLY A 166 -7.27 -6.05 -16.12
CA GLY A 166 -7.88 -6.94 -17.10
C GLY A 166 -9.33 -6.62 -17.44
N PRO A 167 -9.94 -7.37 -18.37
CA PRO A 167 -11.35 -7.19 -18.77
C PRO A 167 -12.35 -7.83 -17.79
N ASP A 168 -11.90 -8.70 -16.89
CA ASP A 168 -12.75 -9.42 -15.93
C ASP A 168 -12.29 -9.09 -14.49
N PRO A 169 -13.14 -8.47 -13.65
CA PRO A 169 -12.76 -8.07 -12.30
C PRO A 169 -12.45 -9.26 -11.38
N TYR A 170 -13.08 -10.41 -11.59
CA TYR A 170 -12.84 -11.60 -10.78
C TYR A 170 -11.46 -12.19 -11.10
N ARG A 171 -11.11 -12.25 -12.39
CA ARG A 171 -9.76 -12.67 -12.82
C ARG A 171 -8.69 -11.73 -12.31
N CYS A 172 -8.96 -10.42 -12.29
CA CYS A 172 -8.02 -9.48 -11.67
C CYS A 172 -7.77 -9.85 -10.20
N CYS A 173 -8.82 -10.11 -9.41
CA CYS A 173 -8.65 -10.49 -8.02
C CYS A 173 -7.82 -11.78 -7.85
N GLU A 174 -8.09 -12.80 -8.67
CA GLU A 174 -7.31 -14.05 -8.68
C GLU A 174 -5.84 -13.80 -9.01
N GLU A 175 -5.56 -13.10 -10.10
CA GLU A 175 -4.18 -12.82 -10.56
C GLU A 175 -3.39 -12.00 -9.54
N ALA A 176 -4.01 -11.00 -8.90
CA ALA A 176 -3.35 -10.20 -7.87
C ALA A 176 -2.99 -11.06 -6.64
N ALA A 177 -3.90 -11.94 -6.21
CA ALA A 177 -3.66 -12.85 -5.10
C ALA A 177 -2.59 -13.89 -5.43
N GLU A 178 -2.66 -14.54 -6.58
CA GLU A 178 -1.67 -15.51 -7.05
C GLU A 178 -0.27 -14.89 -7.18
N TYR A 179 -0.19 -13.67 -7.70
CA TYR A 179 1.07 -12.96 -7.83
C TYR A 179 1.66 -12.59 -6.47
N ALA A 180 0.84 -12.13 -5.52
CA ALA A 180 1.29 -11.89 -4.14
C ALA A 180 1.83 -13.17 -3.50
N LEU A 181 1.10 -14.28 -3.60
CA LEU A 181 1.51 -15.58 -3.04
C LEU A 181 2.83 -16.04 -3.66
N LYS A 182 2.97 -15.99 -4.99
CA LYS A 182 4.20 -16.34 -5.68
C LYS A 182 5.42 -15.57 -5.17
N LEU A 183 5.26 -14.29 -4.84
CA LEU A 183 6.35 -13.45 -4.33
C LEU A 183 6.65 -13.68 -2.84
N LEU A 184 5.68 -14.15 -2.06
CA LEU A 184 5.85 -14.45 -0.63
C LEU A 184 6.47 -15.83 -0.37
N GLY A 185 6.40 -16.75 -1.35
CA GLY A 185 6.90 -18.13 -1.25
C GLY A 185 5.85 -19.12 -0.76
#